data_AF-A0A261BFD4-F1
#
_entry.id   AF-A0A261BFD4-F1
#
_cell.length_a   1.000
_cell.length_b   1.000
_cell.length_c   1.000
_cell.angle_alpha   90.00
_cell.angle_beta   90.00
_cell.angle_gamma   90.00
#
_symmetry.space_group_name_H-M   'P 1'
#
loop_
_entity.id
_entity.type
_entity.pdbx_description
1 polymer ?
#
loop_
_entity_poly.entity_id
_entity_poly.type
_entity_poly.pdbx_seq_one_letter_code
_entity_poly.pdbx_strand_id
1 'polypeptide(L)'
;MPSGLSYPALKCVLEFLEPPKRFLITARSQSLQRVCKSTTLRVNRLENYETGLCLDNFDIGTFRNNAVLLKNEKNKRQVVNQAPSHLIQKEVVEKVKEFYMSGKLCVNQASFEKDYPENPFSLPSNFQLKTNNLDTPYVYFDHILSKIDSTCFPLNSLTIDIEEPVSLIHPVINSARYLEVFVPSSSQIIKFPNIHVLPNKNVVFFNSNCGLDDLVGIIRYWAEHGRETGTDYFFAPCEFFATDDRLHGLDEVFAEFRSDHGDEQPESPRLSIPIINSTSKINVYGNQRRSWASRGILMKVEQTE
;
A
#
# COMPACT_ATOMS: atom_id res chain seq x y z
N MET A 1 -43.20 25.73 -13.31
CA MET A 1 -42.25 24.88 -12.55
C MET A 1 -40.95 25.65 -12.40
N PRO A 2 -40.27 25.63 -11.25
CA PRO A 2 -38.96 26.25 -11.14
C PRO A 2 -38.02 25.58 -12.15
N SER A 3 -37.18 26.36 -12.82
CA SER A 3 -36.09 25.82 -13.62
C SER A 3 -35.19 24.98 -12.70
N GLY A 4 -35.11 23.68 -12.96
CA GLY A 4 -34.22 22.78 -12.23
C GLY A 4 -32.75 23.21 -12.35
N LEU A 5 -31.88 22.66 -11.51
CA LEU A 5 -30.44 22.92 -11.58
C LEU A 5 -29.89 22.60 -12.98
N SER A 6 -29.06 23.50 -13.51
CA SER A 6 -28.35 23.27 -14.76
C SER A 6 -27.34 22.12 -14.62
N TYR A 7 -26.94 21.52 -15.73
CA TYR A 7 -25.98 20.42 -15.72
C TYR A 7 -24.62 20.79 -15.08
N PRO A 8 -24.04 21.98 -15.33
CA PRO A 8 -22.85 22.43 -14.59
C PRO A 8 -23.09 22.58 -13.09
N ALA A 9 -24.25 23.13 -12.68
CA ALA A 9 -24.58 23.28 -11.27
C ALA A 9 -24.74 21.92 -10.56
N LEU A 10 -25.35 20.94 -11.23
CA LEU A 10 -25.44 19.56 -10.73
C LEU A 10 -24.06 18.93 -10.53
N LYS A 11 -23.13 19.09 -11.49
CA LYS A 11 -21.76 18.58 -11.34
C LYS A 11 -21.06 19.18 -10.12
N CYS A 12 -21.16 20.51 -9.96
CA CYS A 12 -20.56 21.19 -8.82
C CYS A 12 -21.10 20.65 -7.50
N VAL A 13 -22.41 20.43 -7.40
CA VAL A 13 -23.01 19.85 -6.18
C VAL A 13 -22.54 18.41 -5.95
N LEU A 14 -22.62 17.55 -6.98
CA LEU A 14 -22.28 16.12 -6.85
C LEU A 14 -20.80 15.88 -6.50
N GLU A 15 -19.89 16.75 -6.95
CA GLU A 15 -18.45 16.63 -6.68
C GLU A 15 -18.12 16.76 -5.18
N PHE A 16 -18.86 17.58 -4.45
CA PHE A 16 -18.61 17.87 -3.02
C PHE A 16 -19.59 17.17 -2.06
N LEU A 17 -20.49 16.33 -2.57
CA LEU A 17 -21.36 15.53 -1.72
C LEU A 17 -20.63 14.31 -1.15
N GLU A 18 -20.85 14.05 0.14
CA GLU A 18 -20.41 12.81 0.78
C GLU A 18 -20.93 11.58 0.01
N PRO A 19 -20.15 10.50 -0.13
CA PRO A 19 -20.50 9.36 -0.97
C PRO A 19 -21.91 8.79 -0.72
N PRO A 20 -22.35 8.52 0.52
CA PRO A 20 -23.68 7.96 0.76
C PRO A 20 -24.82 8.83 0.22
N LYS A 21 -24.71 10.15 0.41
CA LYS A 21 -25.74 11.12 -0.04
C LYS A 21 -25.75 11.20 -1.56
N ARG A 22 -24.56 11.27 -2.16
CA ARG A 22 -24.38 11.28 -3.62
C ARG A 22 -25.03 10.06 -4.26
N PHE A 23 -24.70 8.86 -3.79
CA PHE A 23 -25.24 7.63 -4.36
C PHE A 23 -26.76 7.49 -4.14
N LEU A 24 -27.27 7.84 -2.94
CA LEU A 24 -28.70 7.81 -2.66
C LEU A 24 -29.50 8.74 -3.59
N ILE A 25 -29.00 9.94 -3.85
CA ILE A 25 -29.63 10.91 -4.76
C ILE A 25 -29.58 10.39 -6.19
N THR A 26 -28.42 9.94 -6.64
CA THR A 26 -28.22 9.55 -8.05
C THR A 26 -28.92 8.24 -8.40
N ALA A 27 -29.09 7.33 -7.43
CA ALA A 27 -29.80 6.06 -7.63
C ALA A 27 -31.26 6.25 -8.07
N ARG A 28 -31.87 7.42 -7.80
CA ARG A 28 -33.28 7.70 -8.11
C ARG A 28 -33.57 7.92 -9.59
N SER A 29 -32.56 8.18 -10.44
CA SER A 29 -32.79 8.44 -11.86
C SER A 29 -31.56 8.17 -12.72
N GLN A 30 -31.77 7.55 -13.89
CA GLN A 30 -30.72 7.28 -14.87
C GLN A 30 -30.01 8.55 -15.35
N SER A 31 -30.71 9.68 -15.45
CA SER A 31 -30.08 10.95 -15.86
C SER A 31 -29.07 11.43 -14.83
N LEU A 32 -29.41 11.35 -13.54
CA LEU A 32 -28.50 11.70 -12.45
C LEU A 32 -27.32 10.72 -12.34
N GLN A 33 -27.55 9.43 -12.58
CA GLN A 33 -26.45 8.45 -12.62
C GLN A 33 -25.44 8.80 -13.72
N ARG A 34 -25.90 9.20 -14.92
CA ARG A 34 -25.00 9.63 -16.01
C ARG A 34 -24.18 10.86 -15.62
N VAL A 35 -24.81 11.86 -14.99
CA VAL A 35 -24.10 13.05 -14.50
C VAL A 35 -23.07 12.65 -13.44
N CYS A 36 -23.48 11.81 -12.49
CA CYS A 36 -22.64 11.29 -11.41
C CYS A 36 -21.39 10.58 -11.94
N LYS A 37 -21.53 9.65 -12.89
CA LYS A 37 -20.40 8.92 -13.50
C LYS A 37 -19.41 9.82 -14.24
N SER A 38 -19.88 10.97 -14.75
CA SER A 38 -19.02 11.97 -15.41
C SER A 38 -18.37 12.98 -14.46
N THR A 39 -18.76 12.96 -13.18
CA THR A 39 -18.29 13.89 -12.15
C THR A 39 -17.27 13.18 -11.27
N THR A 40 -16.15 13.83 -10.96
CA THR A 40 -15.15 13.22 -10.07
C THR A 40 -15.75 12.94 -8.69
N LEU A 41 -15.52 11.74 -8.17
CA LEU A 41 -15.79 11.39 -6.77
C LEU A 41 -14.51 11.64 -5.97
N ARG A 42 -14.59 12.55 -4.99
CA ARG A 42 -13.48 12.86 -4.08
C ARG A 42 -13.73 12.18 -2.75
N VAL A 43 -12.84 11.27 -2.38
CA VAL A 43 -12.83 10.60 -1.07
C VAL A 43 -11.40 10.59 -0.54
N ASN A 44 -11.22 10.47 0.77
CA ASN A 44 -9.88 10.32 1.34
C ASN A 44 -9.34 8.90 1.10
N ARG A 45 -10.15 7.87 1.37
CA ARG A 45 -9.74 6.45 1.31
C ARG A 45 -10.65 5.66 0.38
N LEU A 46 -10.04 4.86 -0.49
CA LEU A 46 -10.68 3.79 -1.25
C LEU A 46 -10.06 2.47 -0.79
N GLU A 47 -10.86 1.50 -0.40
CA GLU A 47 -10.42 0.10 -0.25
C GLU A 47 -11.28 -0.76 -1.16
N ASN A 48 -10.63 -1.58 -1.98
CA ASN A 48 -11.27 -2.63 -2.73
C ASN A 48 -10.84 -3.97 -2.14
N TYR A 49 -11.80 -4.77 -1.70
CA TYR A 49 -11.56 -6.10 -1.16
C TYR A 49 -12.44 -7.12 -1.88
N GLU A 50 -12.30 -8.42 -1.60
CA GLU A 50 -12.95 -9.47 -2.39
C GLU A 50 -14.47 -9.29 -2.44
N THR A 51 -15.09 -9.09 -1.28
CA THR A 51 -16.55 -9.10 -1.13
C THR A 51 -17.20 -7.72 -1.29
N GLY A 52 -16.43 -6.67 -1.62
CA GLY A 52 -16.96 -5.31 -1.55
C GLY A 52 -15.94 -4.21 -1.76
N LEU A 53 -16.25 -3.04 -1.18
CA LEU A 53 -15.37 -1.88 -1.17
C LEU A 53 -15.74 -0.90 -0.06
N CYS A 54 -14.79 -0.07 0.36
CA CYS A 54 -15.01 1.05 1.28
C CYS A 54 -14.64 2.39 0.61
N LEU A 55 -15.46 3.41 0.84
CA LEU A 55 -15.24 4.79 0.46
C LEU A 55 -15.30 5.66 1.72
N ASP A 56 -14.16 6.09 2.23
CA ASP A 56 -14.02 6.75 3.53
C ASP A 56 -14.60 5.93 4.70
N ASN A 57 -15.77 6.34 5.21
CA ASN A 57 -16.50 5.69 6.29
C ASN A 57 -17.72 4.93 5.76
N PHE A 58 -17.83 4.76 4.45
CA PHE A 58 -18.95 4.11 3.80
C PHE A 58 -18.51 2.76 3.22
N ASP A 59 -18.82 1.72 3.97
CA ASP A 59 -18.50 0.35 3.65
C ASP A 59 -19.66 -0.31 2.88
N ILE A 60 -19.33 -0.99 1.80
CA ILE A 60 -20.26 -1.73 0.94
C ILE A 60 -19.78 -3.17 0.81
N GLY A 61 -20.37 -4.06 1.61
CA GLY A 61 -20.05 -5.48 1.63
C GLY A 61 -21.14 -6.33 0.99
N THR A 62 -20.74 -7.47 0.43
CA THR A 62 -21.66 -8.49 -0.08
C THR A 62 -21.44 -9.82 0.61
N PHE A 63 -22.50 -10.57 0.83
CA PHE A 63 -22.47 -11.87 1.52
C PHE A 63 -22.85 -13.02 0.58
N ARG A 64 -22.51 -14.25 0.98
CA ARG A 64 -22.81 -15.48 0.22
C ARG A 64 -24.29 -15.70 -0.07
N ASN A 65 -25.17 -15.16 0.76
CA ASN A 65 -26.62 -15.20 0.56
C ASN A 65 -27.14 -14.05 -0.34
N ASN A 66 -26.27 -13.40 -1.11
CA ASN A 66 -26.59 -12.25 -1.98
C ASN A 66 -27.12 -11.01 -1.23
N ALA A 67 -26.95 -10.94 0.09
CA ALA A 67 -27.21 -9.71 0.83
C ALA A 67 -26.11 -8.68 0.54
N VAL A 68 -26.51 -7.42 0.36
CA VAL A 68 -25.64 -6.26 0.17
C VAL A 68 -25.82 -5.36 1.39
N LEU A 69 -24.76 -5.20 2.18
CA LEU A 69 -24.71 -4.32 3.33
C LEU A 69 -24.11 -2.98 2.91
N LEU A 70 -24.81 -1.92 3.27
CA LEU A 70 -24.34 -0.55 3.19
C LEU A 70 -24.21 -0.03 4.61
N LYS A 71 -22.99 0.20 5.06
CA LYS A 71 -22.70 0.61 6.43
C LYS A 71 -22.00 1.96 6.44
N ASN A 72 -22.47 2.85 7.29
CA ASN A 72 -21.81 4.12 7.55
C ASN A 72 -21.17 4.06 8.95
N GLU A 73 -19.86 3.95 8.99
CA GLU A 73 -19.09 3.77 10.22
C GLU A 73 -19.12 4.99 11.14
N LYS A 74 -19.33 6.19 10.57
CA LYS A 74 -19.33 7.45 11.31
C LYS A 74 -20.58 7.59 12.19
N ASN A 75 -21.74 7.13 11.72
CA ASN A 75 -23.01 7.24 12.44
C ASN A 75 -23.62 5.88 12.82
N LYS A 76 -22.89 4.79 12.59
CA LYS A 76 -23.29 3.41 12.88
C LYS A 76 -24.63 3.00 12.25
N ARG A 77 -25.05 3.65 11.16
CA ARG A 77 -26.24 3.26 10.40
C ARG A 77 -25.87 2.18 9.40
N GLN A 78 -26.76 1.20 9.24
CA GLN A 78 -26.61 0.15 8.26
C GLN A 78 -27.93 -0.14 7.56
N VAL A 79 -27.85 -0.50 6.29
CA VAL A 79 -28.97 -0.95 5.47
C VAL A 79 -28.54 -2.24 4.80
N VAL A 80 -29.40 -3.25 4.82
CA VAL A 80 -29.19 -4.50 4.10
C VAL A 80 -30.23 -4.58 3.00
N ASN A 81 -29.76 -4.80 1.77
CA ASN A 81 -30.60 -5.05 0.61
C ASN A 81 -30.36 -6.47 0.11
N GLN A 82 -31.36 -7.05 -0.54
CA GLN A 82 -31.23 -8.36 -1.15
C GLN A 82 -31.00 -8.18 -2.66
N ALA A 83 -29.89 -8.70 -3.17
CA ALA A 83 -29.69 -8.75 -4.62
C ALA A 83 -30.60 -9.83 -5.24
N PRO A 84 -30.94 -9.71 -6.54
CA PRO A 84 -31.77 -10.70 -7.24
C PRO A 84 -31.25 -12.13 -7.06
N SER A 85 -32.15 -13.06 -6.73
CA SER A 85 -31.81 -14.45 -6.38
C SER A 85 -31.15 -15.28 -7.49
N HIS A 86 -31.30 -14.84 -8.75
CA HIS A 86 -30.71 -15.52 -9.90
C HIS A 86 -29.23 -15.17 -10.12
N LEU A 87 -28.72 -14.12 -9.49
CA LEU A 87 -27.31 -13.73 -9.63
C LEU A 87 -26.44 -14.59 -8.72
N ILE A 88 -25.26 -14.98 -9.19
CA ILE A 88 -24.25 -15.57 -8.30
C ILE A 88 -23.50 -14.46 -7.56
N GLN A 89 -22.88 -14.80 -6.42
CA GLN A 89 -22.20 -13.81 -5.57
C GLN A 89 -21.18 -12.95 -6.34
N LYS A 90 -20.41 -13.57 -7.25
CA LYS A 90 -19.43 -12.86 -8.10
C LYS A 90 -20.09 -11.75 -8.94
N GLU A 91 -21.23 -12.04 -9.57
CA GLU A 91 -21.96 -11.04 -10.37
C GLU A 91 -22.52 -9.92 -9.49
N VAL A 92 -22.93 -10.23 -8.26
CA VAL A 92 -23.38 -9.22 -7.28
C VAL A 92 -22.23 -8.28 -6.93
N VAL A 93 -21.04 -8.82 -6.60
CA VAL A 93 -19.83 -8.05 -6.30
C VAL A 93 -19.45 -7.17 -7.49
N GLU A 94 -19.40 -7.73 -8.71
CA GLU A 94 -19.06 -6.99 -9.93
C GLU A 94 -20.04 -5.85 -10.19
N LYS A 95 -21.36 -6.09 -10.04
CA LYS A 95 -22.38 -5.04 -10.18
C LYS A 95 -22.26 -3.95 -9.10
N VAL A 96 -21.90 -4.32 -7.88
CA VAL A 96 -21.64 -3.37 -6.79
C VAL A 96 -20.43 -2.51 -7.14
N LYS A 97 -19.29 -3.11 -7.51
CA LYS A 97 -18.07 -2.38 -7.90
C LYS A 97 -18.33 -1.49 -9.12
N GLU A 98 -19.03 -1.96 -10.14
CA GLU A 98 -19.45 -1.19 -11.32
C GLU A 98 -20.43 -0.04 -10.99
N PHE A 99 -21.18 -0.12 -9.89
CA PHE A 99 -22.05 0.98 -9.49
C PHE A 99 -21.26 2.07 -8.75
N TYR A 100 -20.40 1.69 -7.81
CA TYR A 100 -19.76 2.63 -6.87
C TYR A 100 -18.39 3.14 -7.31
N MET A 101 -17.65 2.37 -8.13
CA MET A 101 -16.30 2.74 -8.58
C MET A 101 -16.28 3.26 -10.03
N SER A 102 -17.34 3.10 -10.81
CA SER A 102 -17.34 3.53 -12.21
C SER A 102 -17.23 5.04 -12.37
N GLY A 103 -16.28 5.47 -13.21
CA GLY A 103 -15.98 6.87 -13.48
C GLY A 103 -14.67 7.32 -12.85
N LYS A 104 -14.57 8.63 -12.54
CA LYS A 104 -13.35 9.26 -12.04
C LYS A 104 -13.35 9.32 -10.52
N LEU A 105 -12.37 8.70 -9.88
CA LEU A 105 -12.13 8.78 -8.44
C LEU A 105 -10.84 9.55 -8.20
N CYS A 106 -10.88 10.52 -7.29
CA CYS A 106 -9.72 11.21 -6.77
C CYS A 106 -9.62 10.89 -5.29
N VAL A 107 -8.56 10.18 -4.92
CA VAL A 107 -8.38 9.66 -3.57
C VAL A 107 -7.01 9.98 -3.03
N ASN A 108 -6.91 10.15 -1.71
CA ASN A 108 -5.60 10.33 -1.08
C ASN A 108 -4.87 8.98 -0.95
N GLN A 109 -5.61 7.91 -0.65
CA GLN A 109 -5.07 6.55 -0.52
C GLN A 109 -6.03 5.56 -1.17
N ALA A 110 -5.47 4.63 -1.95
CA ALA A 110 -6.21 3.54 -2.59
C ALA A 110 -5.58 2.20 -2.20
N SER A 111 -6.34 1.31 -1.57
CA SER A 111 -5.95 -0.07 -1.30
C SER A 111 -6.73 -1.02 -2.21
N PHE A 112 -6.04 -2.02 -2.78
CA PHE A 112 -6.64 -3.11 -3.53
C PHE A 112 -6.11 -4.44 -3.01
N GLU A 113 -7.00 -5.23 -2.45
CA GLU A 113 -6.68 -6.48 -1.76
C GLU A 113 -7.33 -7.65 -2.49
N LYS A 114 -6.62 -8.77 -2.59
CA LYS A 114 -7.14 -10.04 -3.11
C LYS A 114 -6.97 -11.11 -2.05
N ASP A 115 -8.08 -11.66 -1.58
CA ASP A 115 -8.06 -12.69 -0.54
C ASP A 115 -7.74 -14.10 -1.08
N TYR A 116 -8.00 -14.38 -2.37
CA TYR A 116 -7.80 -15.72 -2.94
C TYR A 116 -7.31 -15.74 -4.39
N PRO A 117 -6.33 -16.60 -4.74
CA PRO A 117 -5.68 -16.65 -6.06
C PRO A 117 -6.64 -16.95 -7.22
N GLU A 118 -7.75 -17.65 -6.96
CA GLU A 118 -8.65 -18.21 -7.97
C GLU A 118 -9.61 -17.18 -8.61
N ASN A 119 -9.76 -15.99 -8.03
CA ASN A 119 -10.64 -14.95 -8.59
C ASN A 119 -9.82 -13.85 -9.30
N PRO A 120 -9.95 -13.70 -10.63
CA PRO A 120 -9.30 -12.61 -11.33
C PRO A 120 -9.90 -11.28 -10.88
N PHE A 121 -9.04 -10.40 -10.38
CA PHE A 121 -9.35 -9.04 -9.99
C PHE A 121 -9.85 -8.26 -11.22
N SER A 122 -11.09 -7.75 -11.16
CA SER A 122 -11.69 -6.97 -12.24
C SER A 122 -12.07 -5.57 -11.76
N LEU A 123 -11.63 -4.56 -12.52
CA LEU A 123 -12.01 -3.17 -12.32
C LEU A 123 -13.05 -2.76 -13.36
N PRO A 124 -13.97 -1.84 -13.02
CA PRO A 124 -14.90 -1.29 -13.99
C PRO A 124 -14.19 -0.71 -15.22
N SER A 125 -14.79 -0.88 -16.40
CA SER A 125 -14.17 -0.50 -17.67
C SER A 125 -13.80 0.99 -17.73
N ASN A 126 -14.68 1.86 -17.22
CA ASN A 126 -14.54 3.31 -17.20
C ASN A 126 -13.94 3.86 -15.89
N PHE A 127 -13.37 2.99 -15.05
CA PHE A 127 -12.68 3.40 -13.84
C PHE A 127 -11.43 4.21 -14.19
N GLN A 128 -11.27 5.36 -13.55
CA GLN A 128 -10.09 6.22 -13.62
C GLN A 128 -9.75 6.66 -12.20
N LEU A 129 -8.49 6.49 -11.82
CA LEU A 129 -8.03 6.75 -10.47
C LEU A 129 -6.99 7.88 -10.49
N LYS A 130 -7.16 8.84 -9.59
CA LYS A 130 -6.15 9.83 -9.27
C LYS A 130 -5.73 9.62 -7.82
N THR A 131 -4.54 9.07 -7.62
CA THR A 131 -3.93 8.83 -6.30
C THR A 131 -2.42 8.84 -6.42
N ASN A 132 -1.73 9.35 -5.39
CA ASN A 132 -0.29 9.23 -5.25
C ASN A 132 0.11 8.20 -4.18
N ASN A 133 -0.86 7.58 -3.49
CA ASN A 133 -0.62 6.53 -2.51
C ASN A 133 -1.44 5.30 -2.91
N LEU A 134 -0.73 4.23 -3.21
CA LEU A 134 -1.31 2.99 -3.73
C LEU A 134 -0.84 1.81 -2.90
N ASP A 135 -1.79 1.08 -2.33
CA ASP A 135 -1.53 -0.14 -1.59
C ASP A 135 -2.12 -1.30 -2.38
N THR A 136 -1.28 -2.27 -2.75
CA THR A 136 -1.70 -3.46 -3.51
C THR A 136 -1.16 -4.72 -2.86
N PRO A 137 -1.49 -5.00 -1.59
CA PRO A 137 -1.07 -6.23 -0.96
C PRO A 137 -1.79 -7.40 -1.68
N TYR A 138 -1.05 -8.44 -2.04
CA TYR A 138 -1.57 -9.66 -2.68
C TYR A 138 -2.16 -9.48 -4.10
N VAL A 139 -1.91 -8.36 -4.77
CA VAL A 139 -2.46 -8.08 -6.12
C VAL A 139 -1.35 -7.70 -7.10
N TYR A 140 -1.38 -8.32 -8.29
CA TYR A 140 -0.58 -7.85 -9.41
C TYR A 140 -1.04 -6.45 -9.86
N PHE A 141 -0.19 -5.46 -9.59
CA PHE A 141 -0.60 -4.05 -9.60
C PHE A 141 -0.63 -3.39 -10.98
N ASP A 142 -0.07 -3.99 -12.05
CA ASP A 142 -0.05 -3.38 -13.40
C ASP A 142 -1.45 -3.04 -13.92
N HIS A 143 -2.42 -3.92 -13.65
CA HIS A 143 -3.80 -3.68 -14.05
C HIS A 143 -4.37 -2.42 -13.38
N ILE A 144 -3.94 -2.13 -12.15
CA ILE A 144 -4.33 -0.94 -11.39
C ILE A 144 -3.57 0.28 -11.89
N LEU A 145 -2.25 0.15 -12.16
CA LEU A 145 -1.44 1.24 -12.71
C LEU A 145 -2.00 1.79 -14.02
N SER A 146 -2.51 0.90 -14.89
CA SER A 146 -3.15 1.31 -16.15
C SER A 146 -4.38 2.22 -15.97
N LYS A 147 -4.95 2.26 -14.77
CA LYS A 147 -6.12 3.08 -14.41
C LYS A 147 -5.73 4.37 -13.69
N ILE A 148 -4.47 4.54 -13.29
CA ILE A 148 -3.98 5.73 -12.60
C ILE A 148 -3.67 6.84 -13.60
N ASP A 149 -4.12 8.06 -13.30
CA ASP A 149 -3.79 9.27 -14.05
C ASP A 149 -2.26 9.47 -14.06
N SER A 150 -1.67 9.63 -15.25
CA SER A 150 -0.22 9.72 -15.41
C SER A 150 0.42 10.90 -14.67
N THR A 151 -0.34 11.93 -14.32
CA THR A 151 0.12 13.07 -13.51
C THR A 151 0.39 12.72 -12.06
N CYS A 152 -0.02 11.53 -11.61
CA CYS A 152 0.20 11.06 -10.23
C CYS A 152 1.58 10.43 -10.01
N PHE A 153 2.33 10.17 -11.08
CA PHE A 153 3.67 9.57 -10.99
C PHE A 153 4.75 10.66 -10.85
N PRO A 154 5.84 10.39 -10.08
CA PRO A 154 6.04 9.22 -9.25
C PRO A 154 5.08 9.15 -8.05
N LEU A 155 4.73 7.93 -7.64
CA LEU A 155 3.90 7.73 -6.46
C LEU A 155 4.65 8.19 -5.20
N ASN A 156 3.92 8.77 -4.25
CA ASN A 156 4.44 9.11 -2.94
C ASN A 156 4.64 7.86 -2.09
N SER A 157 3.65 6.96 -2.10
CA SER A 157 3.69 5.68 -1.39
C SER A 157 3.22 4.56 -2.31
N LEU A 158 3.93 3.43 -2.29
CA LEU A 158 3.56 2.23 -3.01
C LEU A 158 3.77 1.01 -2.12
N THR A 159 2.73 0.22 -1.88
CA THR A 159 2.83 -1.10 -1.22
C THR A 159 2.62 -2.20 -2.24
N ILE A 160 3.58 -3.11 -2.36
CA ILE A 160 3.54 -4.26 -3.27
C ILE A 160 3.69 -5.57 -2.51
N ASP A 161 3.22 -6.65 -3.13
CA ASP A 161 3.62 -8.01 -2.76
C ASP A 161 4.67 -8.53 -3.77
N ILE A 162 5.68 -9.23 -3.28
CA ILE A 162 6.69 -9.88 -4.11
C ILE A 162 6.38 -11.38 -4.13
N GLU A 163 5.59 -11.79 -5.11
CA GLU A 163 5.45 -13.21 -5.44
C GLU A 163 6.68 -13.71 -6.22
N GLU A 164 7.29 -12.86 -7.05
CA GLU A 164 8.47 -13.21 -7.87
C GLU A 164 9.59 -12.15 -7.80
N PRO A 165 10.86 -12.57 -7.73
CA PRO A 165 12.06 -11.73 -7.82
C PRO A 165 12.09 -10.61 -8.86
N VAL A 166 11.49 -10.86 -10.03
CA VAL A 166 11.55 -9.97 -11.21
C VAL A 166 10.69 -8.73 -11.01
N SER A 167 9.77 -8.76 -10.05
CA SER A 167 8.84 -7.66 -9.74
C SER A 167 9.57 -6.35 -9.40
N LEU A 168 10.74 -6.40 -8.74
CA LEU A 168 11.47 -5.22 -8.26
C LEU A 168 12.09 -4.34 -9.35
N ILE A 169 12.11 -4.76 -10.62
CA ILE A 169 12.69 -3.99 -11.73
C ILE A 169 11.68 -2.98 -12.29
N HIS A 170 10.42 -3.04 -11.86
CA HIS A 170 9.36 -2.21 -12.45
C HIS A 170 9.62 -0.70 -12.26
N PRO A 171 9.53 0.15 -13.32
CA PRO A 171 9.85 1.58 -13.23
C PRO A 171 9.04 2.36 -12.19
N VAL A 172 7.80 1.94 -11.93
CA VAL A 172 6.95 2.57 -10.90
C VAL A 172 7.44 2.24 -9.49
N ILE A 173 7.96 1.03 -9.25
CA ILE A 173 8.59 0.68 -7.97
C ILE A 173 9.82 1.54 -7.78
N ASN A 174 10.71 1.57 -8.78
CA ASN A 174 11.96 2.32 -8.74
C ASN A 174 11.79 3.83 -8.54
N SER A 175 10.64 4.39 -8.90
CA SER A 175 10.38 5.83 -8.78
C SER A 175 9.55 6.22 -7.56
N ALA A 176 8.98 5.26 -6.83
CA ALA A 176 8.19 5.52 -5.64
C ALA A 176 9.05 6.17 -4.52
N ARG A 177 8.52 7.20 -3.85
CA ARG A 177 9.29 7.91 -2.80
C ARG A 177 9.42 7.08 -1.51
N TYR A 178 8.36 6.35 -1.20
CA TYR A 178 8.27 5.45 -0.08
C TYR A 178 7.70 4.12 -0.60
N LEU A 179 8.47 3.05 -0.42
CA LEU A 179 8.16 1.72 -0.92
C LEU A 179 7.94 0.78 0.24
N GLU A 180 6.80 0.12 0.27
CA GLU A 180 6.51 -0.98 1.18
C GLU A 180 6.45 -2.28 0.40
N VAL A 181 7.12 -3.29 0.92
CA VAL A 181 7.25 -4.60 0.34
C VAL A 181 6.67 -5.59 1.32
N PHE A 182 5.52 -6.17 1.00
CA PHE A 182 4.93 -7.27 1.73
C PHE A 182 5.58 -8.59 1.30
N VAL A 183 5.86 -9.44 2.29
CA VAL A 183 6.49 -10.75 2.11
C VAL A 183 5.55 -11.81 2.66
N PRO A 184 4.98 -12.72 1.85
CA PRO A 184 4.05 -13.73 2.35
C PRO A 184 4.72 -14.70 3.33
N SER A 185 4.09 -14.93 4.48
CA SER A 185 4.59 -15.80 5.56
C SER A 185 4.64 -17.28 5.18
N SER A 186 3.91 -17.69 4.15
CA SER A 186 3.90 -19.06 3.63
C SER A 186 5.16 -19.43 2.83
N SER A 187 6.00 -18.45 2.50
CA SER A 187 7.15 -18.66 1.62
C SER A 187 8.40 -18.92 2.44
N GLN A 188 8.92 -20.15 2.33
CA GLN A 188 10.25 -20.52 2.82
C GLN A 188 11.28 -19.56 2.22
N ILE A 189 11.87 -18.69 3.04
CA ILE A 189 12.99 -17.78 2.72
C ILE A 189 12.93 -17.27 1.27
N ILE A 190 12.06 -16.28 1.00
CA ILE A 190 12.15 -15.56 -0.27
C ILE A 190 13.49 -14.83 -0.25
N LYS A 191 14.43 -15.29 -1.08
CA LYS A 191 15.60 -14.50 -1.43
C LYS A 191 15.10 -13.32 -2.25
N PHE A 192 15.42 -12.11 -1.81
CA PHE A 192 15.12 -10.91 -2.56
C PHE A 192 16.35 -10.53 -3.38
N PRO A 193 16.48 -10.99 -4.63
CA PRO A 193 17.61 -10.53 -5.42
C PRO A 193 17.49 -9.02 -5.59
N ASN A 194 18.64 -8.35 -5.51
CA ASN A 194 18.78 -6.95 -5.87
C ASN A 194 18.12 -5.94 -4.92
N ILE A 195 17.67 -6.31 -3.71
CA ILE A 195 17.16 -5.31 -2.73
C ILE A 195 18.21 -4.26 -2.36
N HIS A 196 19.49 -4.65 -2.37
CA HIS A 196 20.62 -3.77 -2.11
C HIS A 196 20.80 -2.69 -3.18
N VAL A 197 20.27 -2.88 -4.40
CA VAL A 197 20.34 -1.91 -5.51
C VAL A 197 19.05 -1.14 -5.76
N LEU A 198 17.98 -1.34 -4.96
CA LEU A 198 16.74 -0.56 -5.18
C LEU A 198 17.06 0.93 -5.07
N PRO A 199 16.60 1.77 -6.02
CA PRO A 199 16.89 3.20 -6.02
C PRO A 199 16.10 3.98 -4.95
N ASN A 200 15.09 3.36 -4.34
CA ASN A 200 14.23 4.00 -3.34
C ASN A 200 15.02 4.37 -2.08
N LYS A 201 14.83 5.59 -1.60
CA LYS A 201 15.44 6.04 -0.33
C LYS A 201 14.79 5.39 0.87
N ASN A 202 13.46 5.33 0.90
CA ASN A 202 12.70 4.80 2.02
C ASN A 202 12.03 3.49 1.63
N VAL A 203 12.51 2.39 2.19
CA VAL A 203 11.98 1.06 1.89
C VAL A 203 11.64 0.35 3.19
N VAL A 204 10.45 -0.23 3.24
CA VAL A 204 10.05 -1.10 4.35
C VAL A 204 9.69 -2.48 3.85
N PHE A 205 10.32 -3.48 4.44
CA PHE A 205 10.00 -4.88 4.23
C PHE A 205 9.14 -5.38 5.39
N PHE A 206 7.85 -5.63 5.12
CA PHE A 206 6.91 -6.21 6.06
C PHE A 206 7.01 -7.72 6.08
N ASN A 207 6.77 -8.31 7.27
CA ASN A 207 6.74 -9.76 7.45
C ASN A 207 8.03 -10.41 6.92
N SER A 208 9.15 -9.71 7.11
CA SER A 208 10.38 -9.97 6.39
C SER A 208 11.10 -11.21 6.93
N ASN A 209 11.19 -12.23 6.08
CA ASN A 209 12.08 -13.39 6.28
C ASN A 209 13.52 -13.12 5.80
N CYS A 210 13.90 -11.85 5.61
CA CYS A 210 15.26 -11.46 5.23
C CYS A 210 16.28 -12.11 6.17
N GLY A 211 17.10 -13.00 5.61
CA GLY A 211 18.08 -13.76 6.37
C GLY A 211 19.26 -12.90 6.80
N LEU A 212 20.08 -13.41 7.72
CA LEU A 212 21.33 -12.75 8.10
C LEU A 212 22.21 -12.46 6.86
N ASP A 213 22.31 -13.43 5.94
CA ASP A 213 23.10 -13.29 4.71
C ASP A 213 22.62 -12.15 3.81
N ASP A 214 21.32 -11.90 3.75
CA ASP A 214 20.76 -10.80 2.97
C ASP A 214 21.12 -9.45 3.61
N LEU A 215 20.98 -9.32 4.93
CA LEU A 215 21.35 -8.11 5.67
C LEU A 215 22.85 -7.81 5.53
N VAL A 216 23.70 -8.83 5.70
CA VAL A 216 25.16 -8.74 5.51
C VAL A 216 25.48 -8.34 4.07
N GLY A 217 24.79 -8.93 3.09
CA GLY A 217 24.95 -8.62 1.67
C GLY A 217 24.65 -7.16 1.35
N ILE A 218 23.56 -6.61 1.91
CA ILE A 218 23.20 -5.19 1.76
C ILE A 218 24.28 -4.29 2.36
N ILE A 219 24.69 -4.57 3.61
CA ILE A 219 25.67 -3.75 4.32
C ILE A 219 27.01 -3.73 3.58
N ARG A 220 27.52 -4.91 3.17
CA ARG A 220 28.77 -5.01 2.40
C ARG A 220 28.68 -4.26 1.07
N TYR A 221 27.59 -4.47 0.34
CA TYR A 221 27.39 -3.81 -0.95
C TYR A 221 27.38 -2.28 -0.80
N TRP A 222 26.62 -1.73 0.15
CA TRP A 222 26.58 -0.29 0.41
C TRP A 222 27.89 0.27 0.94
N ALA A 223 28.62 -0.49 1.76
CA ALA A 223 29.93 -0.07 2.27
C ALA A 223 30.95 0.06 1.14
N GLU A 224 30.92 -0.87 0.18
CA GLU A 224 31.85 -0.90 -0.96
C GLU A 224 31.48 0.07 -2.09
N HIS A 225 30.21 0.12 -2.48
CA HIS A 225 29.75 0.83 -3.69
C HIS A 225 29.16 2.21 -3.37
N GLY A 226 28.94 2.48 -2.08
CA GLY A 226 28.24 3.67 -1.62
C GLY A 226 26.73 3.54 -1.69
N ARG A 227 26.07 4.42 -0.93
CA ARG A 227 24.62 4.59 -0.92
C ARG A 227 24.31 6.04 -0.60
N GLU A 228 23.22 6.54 -1.16
CA GLU A 228 22.82 7.94 -0.96
C GLU A 228 22.46 8.20 0.51
N THR A 229 23.02 9.28 1.07
CA THR A 229 22.70 9.76 2.43
C THR A 229 21.18 10.00 2.58
N GLY A 230 20.65 9.59 3.72
CA GLY A 230 19.22 9.64 4.01
C GLY A 230 18.43 8.44 3.48
N THR A 231 19.10 7.44 2.88
CA THR A 231 18.46 6.13 2.64
C THR A 231 18.15 5.46 3.97
N ASP A 232 16.91 4.97 4.15
CA ASP A 232 16.48 4.14 5.26
C ASP A 232 15.77 2.85 4.80
N TYR A 233 16.28 1.71 5.26
CA TYR A 233 15.65 0.40 5.05
C TYR A 233 15.18 -0.13 6.40
N PHE A 234 13.89 -0.41 6.53
CA PHE A 234 13.31 -1.02 7.72
C PHE A 234 12.86 -2.45 7.43
N PHE A 235 13.31 -3.38 8.27
CA PHE A 235 12.95 -4.78 8.19
C PHE A 235 12.05 -5.12 9.38
N ALA A 236 10.74 -5.11 9.14
CA ALA A 236 9.77 -5.51 10.14
C ALA A 236 9.70 -7.05 10.17
N PRO A 237 9.95 -7.68 11.33
CA PRO A 237 9.97 -9.13 11.42
C PRO A 237 8.55 -9.71 11.28
N CYS A 238 8.48 -10.91 10.73
CA CYS A 238 7.32 -11.78 10.91
C CYS A 238 7.26 -12.24 12.38
N GLU A 239 6.06 -12.40 12.95
CA GLU A 239 5.84 -12.77 14.36
C GLU A 239 6.58 -14.05 14.80
N PHE A 240 6.96 -14.90 13.84
CA PHE A 240 7.63 -16.17 14.09
C PHE A 240 9.17 -16.10 14.10
N PHE A 241 9.79 -14.96 13.79
CA PHE A 241 11.25 -14.84 13.69
C PHE A 241 11.83 -13.89 14.74
N ALA A 242 12.85 -14.39 15.46
CA ALA A 242 13.57 -13.61 16.46
C ALA A 242 14.45 -12.56 15.77
N THR A 243 14.16 -11.28 16.05
CA THR A 243 15.00 -10.16 15.60
C THR A 243 16.38 -10.20 16.28
N ASP A 244 16.44 -10.70 17.52
CA ASP A 244 17.65 -10.76 18.32
C ASP A 244 18.72 -11.69 17.72
N ASP A 245 18.33 -12.84 17.16
CA ASP A 245 19.27 -13.78 16.52
C ASP A 245 19.97 -13.13 15.31
N ARG A 246 19.22 -12.35 14.51
CA ARG A 246 19.77 -11.64 13.34
C ARG A 246 20.70 -10.51 13.78
N LEU A 247 20.33 -9.77 14.82
CA LEU A 247 21.19 -8.73 15.39
C LEU A 247 22.48 -9.31 15.98
N HIS A 248 22.40 -10.46 16.67
CA HIS A 248 23.57 -11.17 17.18
C HIS A 248 24.50 -11.62 16.05
N GLY A 249 23.95 -12.21 14.98
CA GLY A 249 24.76 -12.57 13.81
C GLY A 249 25.42 -11.37 13.12
N LEU A 250 24.72 -10.24 13.02
CA LEU A 250 25.31 -9.00 12.50
C LEU A 250 26.44 -8.49 13.39
N ASP A 251 26.27 -8.55 14.70
CA ASP A 251 27.29 -8.19 15.67
C ASP A 251 28.54 -9.07 15.55
N GLU A 252 28.40 -10.37 15.30
CA GLU A 252 29.52 -11.28 15.08
C GLU A 252 30.27 -10.95 13.78
N VAL A 253 29.54 -10.73 12.69
CA VAL A 253 30.12 -10.45 11.36
C VAL A 253 30.80 -9.08 11.32
N PHE A 254 30.25 -8.08 12.00
CA PHE A 254 30.72 -6.69 11.99
C PHE A 254 31.23 -6.25 13.38
N ALA A 255 31.88 -7.17 14.11
CA ALA A 255 32.32 -6.94 15.50
C ALA A 255 33.19 -5.69 15.69
N GLU A 256 34.01 -5.36 14.69
CA GLU A 256 34.89 -4.18 14.68
C GLU A 256 34.14 -2.83 14.56
N PHE A 257 32.87 -2.85 14.18
CA PHE A 257 32.02 -1.67 13.97
C PHE A 257 30.92 -1.51 15.03
N ARG A 258 31.01 -2.26 16.13
CA ARG A 258 30.07 -2.13 17.25
C ARG A 258 30.21 -0.78 17.92
N SER A 259 29.07 -0.20 18.27
CA SER A 259 29.02 1.04 19.06
C SER A 259 29.01 0.71 20.54
N ASP A 260 29.71 1.52 21.34
CA ASP A 260 29.86 1.31 22.80
C ASP A 260 28.54 1.37 23.59
N HIS A 261 27.44 1.81 22.98
CA HIS A 261 26.15 2.08 23.63
C HIS A 261 24.96 1.25 23.11
N GLY A 262 25.20 0.33 22.17
CA GLY A 262 24.20 -0.20 21.23
C GLY A 262 22.97 -0.92 21.82
N ASP A 263 23.02 -1.42 23.06
CA ASP A 263 21.90 -2.13 23.69
C ASP A 263 21.21 -1.32 24.81
N GLU A 264 21.84 -0.27 25.34
CA GLU A 264 21.31 0.51 26.47
C GLU A 264 20.44 1.70 26.02
N GLN A 265 20.62 2.18 24.78
CA GLN A 265 19.88 3.30 24.21
C GLN A 265 19.23 2.93 22.86
N PRO A 266 17.90 2.84 22.78
CA PRO A 266 17.19 2.54 21.53
C PRO A 266 17.47 3.56 20.41
N GLU A 267 17.88 4.77 20.73
CA GLU A 267 18.13 5.83 19.75
C GLU A 267 19.57 5.81 19.21
N SER A 268 20.47 5.03 19.81
CA SER A 268 21.85 4.91 19.33
C SER A 268 22.02 3.74 18.36
N PRO A 269 22.87 3.88 17.33
CA PRO A 269 23.18 2.77 16.44
C PRO A 269 23.88 1.66 17.20
N ARG A 270 23.57 0.41 16.86
CA ARG A 270 24.26 -0.78 17.37
C ARG A 270 25.55 -1.04 16.59
N LEU A 271 25.48 -0.87 15.27
CA LEU A 271 26.64 -0.92 14.37
C LEU A 271 26.75 0.38 13.59
N SER A 272 27.98 0.82 13.34
CA SER A 272 28.28 1.98 12.51
C SER A 272 29.42 1.64 11.54
N ILE A 273 29.06 1.29 10.30
CA ILE A 273 29.99 0.81 9.28
C ILE A 273 30.35 1.97 8.34
N PRO A 274 31.63 2.33 8.16
CA PRO A 274 32.03 3.39 7.24
C PRO A 274 31.79 2.98 5.78
N ILE A 275 31.40 3.95 4.95
CA ILE A 275 31.32 3.77 3.50
C ILE A 275 32.66 4.19 2.88
N ILE A 276 33.21 3.35 2.01
CA ILE A 276 34.51 3.60 1.36
C ILE A 276 34.45 4.91 0.57
N ASN A 277 35.46 5.76 0.75
CA ASN A 277 35.61 7.06 0.08
C ASN A 277 34.41 8.01 0.26
N SER A 278 33.68 7.90 1.37
CA SER A 278 32.52 8.73 1.68
C SER A 278 32.62 9.35 3.07
N THR A 279 31.95 10.49 3.27
CA THR A 279 31.71 11.04 4.61
C THR A 279 30.48 10.44 5.28
N SER A 280 29.81 9.47 4.65
CA SER A 280 28.65 8.78 5.22
C SER A 280 29.01 7.42 5.82
N LYS A 281 28.16 6.97 6.73
CA LYS A 281 28.24 5.66 7.38
C LYS A 281 26.88 4.96 7.36
N ILE A 282 26.89 3.64 7.40
CA ILE A 282 25.71 2.80 7.53
C ILE A 282 25.51 2.53 9.02
N ASN A 283 24.45 3.10 9.57
CA ASN A 283 24.04 2.87 10.94
C ASN A 283 22.96 1.79 10.98
N VAL A 284 23.19 0.75 11.79
CA VAL A 284 22.21 -0.32 12.03
C VAL A 284 21.66 -0.17 13.43
N TYR A 285 20.35 0.01 13.53
CA TYR A 285 19.62 0.14 14.78
C TYR A 285 18.80 -1.13 15.01
N GLY A 286 18.94 -1.72 16.19
CA GLY A 286 18.08 -2.81 16.64
C GLY A 286 16.79 -2.28 17.26
N ASN A 287 15.77 -3.14 17.32
CA ASN A 287 14.57 -2.95 18.12
C ASN A 287 13.78 -1.64 17.86
N GLN A 288 13.88 -1.09 16.65
CA GLN A 288 13.20 0.14 16.27
C GLN A 288 11.71 -0.08 16.12
N ARG A 289 10.91 0.78 16.74
CA ARG A 289 9.45 0.74 16.67
C ARG A 289 8.95 1.78 15.69
N ARG A 290 8.28 1.34 14.62
CA ARG A 290 7.41 2.21 13.81
C ARG A 290 5.98 2.11 14.37
N SER A 291 5.17 3.16 14.20
CA SER A 291 3.83 3.24 14.81
C SER A 291 2.87 2.11 14.38
N TRP A 292 3.17 1.47 13.26
CA TRP A 292 2.32 0.47 12.61
C TRP A 292 2.98 -0.92 12.52
N ALA A 293 4.20 -1.12 13.07
CA ALA A 293 4.92 -2.40 13.04
C ALA A 293 5.45 -2.79 14.42
N SER A 294 5.72 -4.10 14.57
CA SER A 294 6.55 -4.65 15.64
C SER A 294 7.98 -4.08 15.57
N ARG A 295 8.76 -4.31 16.63
CA ARG A 295 10.17 -3.89 16.67
C ARG A 295 10.95 -4.59 15.57
N GLY A 296 11.72 -3.84 14.78
CA GLY A 296 12.50 -4.38 13.65
C GLY A 296 13.90 -3.82 13.57
N ILE A 297 14.61 -4.18 12.50
CA ILE A 297 15.96 -3.71 12.19
C ILE A 297 15.85 -2.51 11.25
N LEU A 298 16.47 -1.39 11.62
CA LEU A 298 16.56 -0.22 10.77
C LEU A 298 18.01 -0.05 10.31
N MET A 299 18.22 0.03 9.01
CA MET A 299 19.49 0.46 8.43
C MET A 299 19.32 1.87 7.87
N LYS A 300 20.24 2.78 8.20
CA LYS A 300 20.18 4.15 7.73
C LYS A 300 21.55 4.63 7.30
N VAL A 301 21.61 5.35 6.19
CA VAL A 301 22.84 5.99 5.71
C VAL A 301 22.87 7.43 6.15
N GLU A 302 23.84 7.79 6.98
CA GLU A 302 23.91 9.09 7.65
C GLU A 302 25.29 9.72 7.46
N GLN A 303 25.38 11.05 7.49
CA GLN A 303 26.69 11.71 7.49
C GLN A 303 27.43 11.41 8.80
N THR A 304 28.74 11.32 8.69
CA THR A 304 29.64 11.28 9.85
C THR A 304 29.68 12.70 10.41
N GLU A 305 29.24 12.85 11.65
CA GLU A 305 29.40 14.10 12.43
C GLU A 305 30.87 14.38 12.74
#